data_AF-A0A349EU77-F1
#
_entry.id   AF-A0A349EU77-F1
#
_cell.length_a   1.000
_cell.length_b   1.000
_cell.length_c   1.000
_cell.angle_alpha   90.00
_cell.angle_beta   90.00
_cell.angle_gamma   90.00
#
_symmetry.space_group_name_H-M   'P 1'
#
loop_
_entity.id
_entity.type
_entity.pdbx_description
1 polymer ?
#
loop_
_entity_poly.entity_id
_entity_poly.type
_entity_poly.pdbx_seq_one_letter_code
_entity_poly.pdbx_strand_id
1 'polypeptide(L)'
;MKHAENAFQLLLDQYSYTIDSYLRLDLSSKTLDEIKIVLGGSSFLIDKLFAKENAGKEITKLIEEEIDNPNLEKLVDEAAKLKLAMDKKEILSKGSPLKNYLDWLRKSEDAPSYLTCDSYGRLALATLDDIVSLTCDEQSSESHLRITELLFLNIVDAFYQIYMNLDSDTFKRHNSYIGFKQIDAALDDIRKHIYD
;
A
#
# COMPACT_ATOMS: atom_id res chain seq x y z
N MET A 1 -6.44 -12.34 -17.01
CA MET A 1 -7.32 -12.58 -15.85
C MET A 1 -6.58 -13.31 -14.72
N LYS A 2 -5.53 -12.69 -14.17
CA LYS A 2 -4.86 -13.12 -12.91
C LYS A 2 -4.24 -11.95 -12.13
N HIS A 3 -4.36 -10.72 -12.65
CA HIS A 3 -3.53 -9.61 -12.14
C HIS A 3 -4.03 -9.09 -10.79
N ALA A 4 -5.33 -9.04 -10.58
CA ALA A 4 -5.92 -8.51 -9.35
C ALA A 4 -5.76 -9.46 -8.16
N GLU A 5 -5.97 -10.76 -8.39
CA GLU A 5 -5.73 -11.81 -7.40
C GLU A 5 -4.25 -11.86 -7.01
N ASN A 6 -3.35 -11.87 -7.99
CA ASN A 6 -1.91 -11.84 -7.74
C ASN A 6 -1.47 -10.55 -7.03
N ALA A 7 -2.10 -9.41 -7.35
CA ALA A 7 -1.83 -8.15 -6.67
C ALA A 7 -2.25 -8.21 -5.21
N PHE A 8 -3.45 -8.73 -4.93
CA PHE A 8 -3.94 -8.89 -3.56
C PHE A 8 -3.02 -9.80 -2.74
N GLN A 9 -2.69 -10.98 -3.26
CA GLN A 9 -1.80 -11.91 -2.54
C GLN A 9 -0.42 -11.31 -2.32
N LEU A 10 0.17 -10.65 -3.32
CA LEU A 10 1.48 -10.04 -3.16
C LEU A 10 1.46 -8.92 -2.11
N LEU A 11 0.44 -8.05 -2.13
CA LEU A 11 0.30 -6.99 -1.14
C LEU A 11 0.09 -7.55 0.27
N LEU A 12 -0.73 -8.60 0.40
CA LEU A 12 -0.99 -9.26 1.67
C LEU A 12 0.26 -9.94 2.21
N ASP A 13 0.98 -10.69 1.38
CA ASP A 13 2.21 -11.38 1.76
C ASP A 13 3.28 -10.39 2.22
N GLN A 14 3.46 -9.27 1.50
CA GLN A 14 4.43 -8.23 1.88
C GLN A 14 4.01 -7.50 3.16
N TYR A 15 2.72 -7.24 3.35
CA TYR A 15 2.21 -6.68 4.59
C TYR A 15 2.48 -7.62 5.78
N SER A 16 2.00 -8.86 5.70
CA SER A 16 2.15 -9.87 6.75
C SER A 16 3.61 -10.14 7.06
N TYR A 17 4.47 -10.27 6.05
CA TYR A 17 5.90 -10.44 6.26
C TYR A 17 6.52 -9.24 6.99
N THR A 18 6.13 -8.02 6.65
CA THR A 18 6.63 -6.81 7.31
C THR A 18 6.21 -6.74 8.78
N ILE A 19 4.93 -6.99 9.06
CA ILE A 19 4.39 -6.95 10.43
C ILE A 19 4.97 -8.08 11.28
N ASP A 20 4.96 -9.31 10.78
CA ASP A 20 5.29 -10.48 11.61
C ASP A 20 6.80 -10.70 11.72
N SER A 21 7.54 -10.54 10.62
CA SER A 21 8.96 -10.92 10.57
C SER A 21 9.90 -9.76 10.90
N TYR A 22 9.59 -8.55 10.42
CA TYR A 22 10.43 -7.37 10.66
C TYR A 22 10.06 -6.62 11.93
N LEU A 23 8.78 -6.27 12.07
CA LEU A 23 8.31 -5.43 13.17
C LEU A 23 7.94 -6.27 14.41
N ARG A 24 7.50 -7.51 14.22
CA ARG A 24 7.02 -8.41 15.29
C ARG A 24 5.87 -7.78 16.10
N LEU A 25 4.98 -7.12 15.36
CA LEU A 25 3.83 -6.44 15.93
C LEU A 25 2.69 -7.41 16.20
N ASP A 26 2.04 -7.24 17.34
CA ASP A 26 0.81 -7.95 17.67
C ASP A 26 -0.38 -7.04 17.35
N LEU A 27 -1.10 -7.37 16.27
CA LEU A 27 -2.27 -6.63 15.79
C LEU A 27 -3.53 -7.44 16.09
N SER A 28 -4.62 -6.78 16.49
CA SER A 28 -5.88 -7.47 16.67
C SER A 28 -6.42 -8.01 15.36
N SER A 29 -7.19 -9.10 15.44
CA SER A 29 -7.89 -9.67 14.29
C SER A 29 -8.74 -8.64 13.56
N LYS A 30 -9.37 -7.72 14.30
CA LYS A 30 -10.15 -6.63 13.73
C LYS A 30 -9.30 -5.72 12.82
N THR A 31 -8.12 -5.31 13.28
CA THR A 31 -7.22 -4.47 12.48
C THR A 31 -6.74 -5.23 11.25
N LEU A 32 -6.34 -6.49 11.41
CA LEU A 32 -5.92 -7.36 10.30
C LEU A 32 -7.00 -7.52 9.23
N ASP A 33 -8.26 -7.72 9.63
CA ASP A 33 -9.39 -7.79 8.70
C ASP A 33 -9.62 -6.45 7.97
N GLU A 34 -9.51 -5.32 8.67
CA GLU A 34 -9.62 -3.99 8.06
C GLU A 34 -8.49 -3.75 7.03
N ILE A 35 -7.27 -4.21 7.31
CA ILE A 35 -6.16 -4.14 6.35
C ILE A 35 -6.43 -5.01 5.12
N LYS A 36 -6.91 -6.25 5.30
CA LYS A 36 -7.28 -7.12 4.18
C LYS A 36 -8.33 -6.46 3.29
N ILE A 37 -9.30 -5.75 3.87
CA ILE A 37 -10.30 -4.96 3.13
C ILE A 37 -9.65 -3.83 2.32
N VAL A 38 -8.73 -3.07 2.92
CA VAL A 38 -7.99 -1.99 2.23
C VAL A 38 -7.16 -2.52 1.06
N LEU A 39 -6.39 -3.59 1.28
CA LEU A 39 -5.58 -4.23 0.24
C LEU A 39 -6.45 -4.82 -0.89
N GLY A 40 -7.59 -5.40 -0.54
CA GLY A 40 -8.61 -5.86 -1.49
C GLY A 40 -9.19 -4.74 -2.34
N GLY A 41 -9.58 -3.63 -1.70
CA GLY A 41 -10.10 -2.45 -2.37
C GLY A 41 -9.09 -1.86 -3.35
N SER A 42 -7.81 -1.80 -2.97
CA SER A 42 -6.72 -1.37 -3.85
C SER A 42 -6.55 -2.31 -5.05
N SER A 43 -6.51 -3.62 -4.80
CA SER A 43 -6.39 -4.65 -5.85
C SER A 43 -7.57 -4.61 -6.83
N PHE A 44 -8.77 -4.32 -6.33
CA PHE A 44 -9.97 -4.11 -7.16
C PHE A 44 -9.82 -2.90 -8.08
N LEU A 45 -9.22 -1.82 -7.59
CA LEU A 45 -8.95 -0.64 -8.41
C LEU A 45 -7.85 -0.89 -9.44
N ILE A 46 -6.80 -1.65 -9.10
CA ILE A 46 -5.79 -2.08 -10.09
C ILE A 46 -6.48 -2.83 -11.23
N ASP A 47 -7.38 -3.77 -10.93
CA ASP A 47 -8.14 -4.45 -11.97
C ASP A 47 -8.97 -3.49 -12.83
N LYS A 48 -9.71 -2.56 -12.21
CA LYS A 48 -10.52 -1.58 -12.95
C LYS A 48 -9.70 -0.63 -13.82
N LEU A 49 -8.46 -0.34 -13.43
CA LEU A 49 -7.54 0.49 -14.18
C LEU A 49 -6.91 -0.26 -15.38
N PHE A 50 -6.79 -1.59 -15.32
CA PHE A 50 -5.97 -2.36 -16.27
C PHE A 50 -6.69 -3.51 -17.00
N ALA A 51 -7.80 -4.03 -16.51
CA ALA A 51 -8.51 -5.18 -17.08
C ALA A 51 -9.93 -4.82 -17.53
N LYS A 52 -10.25 -5.18 -18.77
CA LYS A 52 -11.63 -5.24 -19.25
C LYS A 52 -12.29 -6.51 -18.69
N GLU A 53 -13.27 -6.30 -17.82
CA GLU A 53 -14.31 -7.22 -17.33
C GLU A 53 -14.02 -8.11 -16.09
N ASN A 54 -14.78 -7.80 -15.02
CA ASN A 54 -15.30 -8.68 -13.95
C ASN A 54 -14.41 -9.29 -12.83
N ALA A 55 -13.20 -8.80 -12.49
CA ALA A 55 -12.46 -9.36 -11.34
C ALA A 55 -13.05 -9.05 -9.95
N GLY A 56 -14.08 -8.21 -9.88
CA GLY A 56 -14.72 -7.88 -8.61
C GLY A 56 -15.23 -9.10 -7.84
N LYS A 57 -15.69 -10.14 -8.56
CA LYS A 57 -16.14 -11.39 -7.94
C LYS A 57 -14.98 -12.26 -7.44
N GLU A 58 -13.85 -12.21 -8.11
CA GLU A 58 -12.65 -13.01 -7.80
C GLU A 58 -11.97 -12.50 -6.52
N ILE A 59 -11.79 -11.17 -6.41
CA ILE A 59 -11.23 -10.56 -5.20
C ILE A 59 -12.17 -10.73 -4.01
N THR A 60 -13.48 -10.58 -4.22
CA THR A 60 -14.49 -10.85 -3.20
C THR A 60 -14.35 -12.27 -2.65
N LYS A 61 -14.19 -13.27 -3.52
CA LYS A 61 -14.02 -14.66 -3.12
C LYS A 61 -12.72 -14.92 -2.36
N LEU A 62 -11.61 -14.32 -2.77
CA LEU A 62 -10.34 -14.40 -2.04
C LEU A 62 -10.45 -13.79 -0.64
N ILE A 63 -11.16 -12.68 -0.50
CA ILE A 63 -11.38 -12.06 0.81
C ILE A 63 -12.32 -12.89 1.68
N GLU A 64 -13.31 -13.57 1.10
CA GLU A 64 -14.13 -14.56 1.80
C GLU A 64 -13.31 -15.75 2.32
N GLU A 65 -12.25 -16.14 1.62
CA GLU A 65 -11.35 -17.22 2.06
C GLU A 65 -10.39 -16.76 3.17
N GLU A 66 -10.10 -15.46 3.23
CA GLU A 66 -9.12 -14.87 4.16
C GLU A 66 -9.72 -14.28 5.44
N ILE A 67 -11.02 -13.95 5.47
CA ILE A 67 -11.69 -13.28 6.58
C ILE A 67 -12.87 -14.11 7.08
N ASP A 68 -12.95 -14.31 8.39
CA ASP A 68 -14.12 -14.90 9.02
C ASP A 68 -15.30 -13.90 8.97
N ASN A 69 -16.32 -14.20 8.14
CA ASN A 69 -17.53 -13.39 7.92
C ASN A 69 -17.25 -12.00 7.30
N PRO A 70 -16.83 -11.96 6.02
CA PRO A 70 -16.42 -10.73 5.37
C PRO A 70 -17.60 -9.77 5.17
N ASN A 71 -17.40 -8.51 5.53
CA ASN A 71 -18.31 -7.44 5.13
C ASN A 71 -17.94 -6.96 3.73
N LEU A 72 -18.55 -7.55 2.71
CA LEU A 72 -18.27 -7.24 1.31
C LEU A 72 -18.66 -5.82 0.90
N GLU A 73 -19.64 -5.22 1.57
CA GLU A 73 -20.01 -3.83 1.33
C GLU A 73 -18.84 -2.90 1.68
N LYS A 74 -18.14 -3.18 2.79
CA LYS A 74 -16.94 -2.42 3.17
C LYS A 74 -15.83 -2.48 2.13
N LEU A 75 -15.65 -3.60 1.43
CA LEU A 75 -14.66 -3.71 0.35
C LEU A 75 -14.98 -2.74 -0.79
N VAL A 76 -16.25 -2.69 -1.19
CA VAL A 76 -16.70 -1.78 -2.26
C VAL A 76 -16.60 -0.33 -1.80
N ASP A 77 -16.96 -0.04 -0.55
CA ASP A 77 -16.86 1.29 0.04
C ASP A 77 -15.40 1.76 0.10
N GLU A 78 -14.47 0.89 0.49
CA GLU A 78 -13.05 1.21 0.56
C GLU A 78 -12.46 1.42 -0.84
N ALA A 79 -12.81 0.57 -1.81
CA ALA A 79 -12.45 0.79 -3.20
C ALA A 79 -13.00 2.14 -3.73
N ALA A 80 -14.22 2.51 -3.36
CA ALA A 80 -14.80 3.80 -3.74
C ALA A 80 -14.06 4.97 -3.06
N LYS A 81 -13.72 4.86 -1.78
CA LYS A 81 -12.95 5.86 -1.00
C LYS A 81 -11.57 6.08 -1.61
N LEU A 82 -10.82 5.02 -1.88
CA LEU A 82 -9.51 5.07 -2.52
C LEU A 82 -9.58 5.72 -3.91
N LYS A 83 -10.59 5.36 -4.72
CA LYS A 83 -10.81 5.97 -6.04
C LYS A 83 -11.07 7.47 -5.93
N LEU A 84 -11.95 7.89 -5.02
CA LEU A 84 -12.23 9.31 -4.77
C LEU A 84 -10.96 10.07 -4.33
N ALA A 85 -10.07 9.43 -3.58
CA ALA A 85 -8.78 10.02 -3.18
C ALA A 85 -7.83 10.17 -4.39
N MET A 86 -7.78 9.21 -5.32
CA MET A 86 -6.98 9.32 -6.54
C MET A 86 -7.42 10.48 -7.45
N ASP A 87 -8.74 10.70 -7.53
CA ASP A 87 -9.34 11.79 -8.33
C ASP A 87 -9.09 13.17 -7.71
N LYS A 88 -8.99 13.24 -6.38
CA LYS A 88 -8.61 14.45 -5.64
C LYS A 88 -7.08 14.63 -5.67
N LYS A 89 -6.61 15.89 -5.66
CA LYS A 89 -5.16 16.20 -5.62
C LYS A 89 -4.56 16.08 -4.21
N GLU A 90 -5.41 16.07 -3.19
CA GLU A 90 -5.01 15.92 -1.80
C GLU A 90 -5.13 14.45 -1.42
N ILE A 91 -4.00 13.77 -1.40
CA ILE A 91 -3.85 12.41 -0.87
C ILE A 91 -3.16 12.59 0.49
N LEU A 92 -3.48 11.69 1.43
CA LEU A 92 -3.05 11.70 2.83
C LEU A 92 -3.91 12.59 3.74
N SER A 93 -4.37 12.00 4.83
CA SER A 93 -5.10 12.72 5.88
C SER A 93 -4.20 13.71 6.65
N LYS A 94 -4.79 14.76 7.22
CA LYS A 94 -4.04 15.72 8.05
C LYS A 94 -3.57 15.03 9.33
N GLY A 95 -2.26 15.00 9.56
CA GLY A 95 -1.66 14.37 10.73
C GLY A 95 -1.32 12.89 10.54
N SER A 96 -1.53 12.33 9.34
CA SER A 96 -1.14 10.97 8.99
C SER A 96 0.34 10.69 9.34
N PRO A 97 0.66 9.53 9.95
CA PRO A 97 2.04 9.10 10.17
C PRO A 97 2.84 9.02 8.87
N LEU A 98 2.23 8.52 7.78
CA LEU A 98 2.85 8.46 6.46
C LEU A 98 3.18 9.86 5.93
N LYS A 99 2.25 10.81 6.07
CA LYS A 99 2.50 12.20 5.68
C LYS A 99 3.68 12.79 6.46
N ASN A 100 3.72 12.56 7.77
CA ASN A 100 4.81 13.06 8.62
C ASN A 100 6.16 12.45 8.21
N TYR A 101 6.19 11.14 7.88
CA TYR A 101 7.38 10.46 7.37
C TYR A 101 7.83 11.04 6.02
N LEU A 102 6.92 11.24 5.07
CA LEU A 102 7.24 11.84 3.78
C LEU A 102 7.72 13.30 3.92
N ASP A 103 7.14 14.08 4.82
CA ASP A 103 7.59 15.44 5.12
C ASP A 103 8.95 15.47 5.84
N TRP A 104 9.27 14.42 6.61
CA TRP A 104 10.61 14.22 7.18
C TRP A 104 11.64 13.89 6.09
N LEU A 105 11.34 12.94 5.18
CA LEU A 105 12.20 12.58 4.05
C LEU A 105 12.47 13.74 3.07
N ARG A 106 11.48 14.61 2.85
CA ARG A 106 11.62 15.81 1.99
C ARG A 106 12.77 16.73 2.37
N LYS A 107 13.22 16.69 3.62
CA LYS A 107 14.34 17.51 4.08
C LYS A 107 15.70 16.93 3.68
N SER A 108 15.76 15.63 3.40
CA SER A 108 16.98 14.88 3.07
C SER A 108 17.15 14.61 1.57
N GLU A 109 16.11 14.76 0.75
CA GLU A 109 16.16 14.42 -0.68
C GLU A 109 15.40 15.44 -1.56
N ASP A 110 15.88 15.63 -2.80
CA ASP A 110 15.17 16.33 -3.90
C ASP A 110 13.99 15.48 -4.44
N ALA A 111 13.24 14.85 -3.55
CA ALA A 111 12.19 13.89 -3.89
C ALA A 111 11.02 14.54 -4.62
N PRO A 112 10.41 13.90 -5.64
CA PRO A 112 9.15 14.34 -6.22
C PRO A 112 8.07 14.44 -5.15
N SER A 113 7.42 15.60 -5.06
CA SER A 113 6.28 15.78 -4.15
C SER A 113 5.13 14.86 -4.54
N TYR A 114 4.40 14.27 -3.58
CA TYR A 114 3.17 13.49 -3.85
C TYR A 114 2.15 14.19 -4.76
N LEU A 115 2.20 15.53 -4.85
CA LEU A 115 1.37 16.36 -5.73
C LEU A 115 1.60 16.09 -7.23
N THR A 116 2.75 15.53 -7.59
CA THR A 116 3.12 15.23 -8.98
C THR A 116 2.90 13.77 -9.36
N CYS A 117 2.39 12.92 -8.46
CA CYS A 117 2.09 11.52 -8.76
C CYS A 117 0.93 11.41 -9.77
N ASP A 118 1.07 10.47 -10.70
CA ASP A 118 -0.04 10.00 -11.54
C ASP A 118 -0.99 9.08 -10.74
N SER A 119 -2.10 8.67 -11.34
CA SER A 119 -3.11 7.86 -10.66
C SER A 119 -2.57 6.58 -10.01
N TYR A 120 -1.46 6.01 -10.48
CA TYR A 120 -0.84 4.81 -9.91
C TYR A 120 -0.10 5.12 -8.61
N GLY A 121 0.79 6.12 -8.63
CA GLY A 121 1.46 6.56 -7.41
C GLY A 121 0.47 7.06 -6.35
N ARG A 122 -0.64 7.66 -6.79
CA ARG A 122 -1.72 8.09 -5.88
C ARG A 122 -2.46 6.91 -5.23
N LEU A 123 -2.72 5.84 -5.98
CA LEU A 123 -3.33 4.62 -5.44
C LEU A 123 -2.43 4.00 -4.37
N ALA A 124 -1.14 3.82 -4.67
CA ALA A 124 -0.18 3.28 -3.73
C ALA A 124 -0.11 4.11 -2.44
N LEU A 125 0.01 5.45 -2.57
CA LEU A 125 0.05 6.35 -1.41
C LEU A 125 -1.25 6.34 -0.59
N ALA A 126 -2.41 6.28 -1.22
CA ALA A 126 -3.69 6.21 -0.50
C ALA A 126 -3.83 4.88 0.26
N THR A 127 -3.47 3.76 -0.37
CA THR A 127 -3.45 2.45 0.29
C THR A 127 -2.48 2.44 1.47
N LEU A 128 -1.27 2.98 1.29
CA LEU A 128 -0.26 3.10 2.35
C LEU A 128 -0.73 3.96 3.52
N ASP A 129 -1.40 5.09 3.25
CA ASP A 129 -1.91 5.99 4.30
C ASP A 129 -2.86 5.26 5.25
N ASP A 130 -3.79 4.50 4.67
CA ASP A 130 -4.80 3.76 5.43
C ASP A 130 -4.16 2.62 6.23
N ILE A 131 -3.32 1.77 5.61
CA ILE A 131 -2.71 0.64 6.34
C ILE A 131 -1.75 1.13 7.44
N VAL A 132 -0.94 2.17 7.18
CA VAL A 132 -0.02 2.72 8.18
C VAL A 132 -0.79 3.30 9.36
N SER A 133 -1.89 4.02 9.09
CA SER A 133 -2.73 4.58 10.15
C SER A 133 -3.35 3.48 11.00
N LEU A 134 -3.95 2.47 10.37
CA LEU A 134 -4.52 1.31 11.07
C LEU A 134 -3.48 0.58 11.93
N THR A 135 -2.29 0.31 11.39
CA THR A 135 -1.22 -0.34 12.14
C THR A 135 -0.76 0.53 13.31
N CYS A 136 -0.44 1.82 13.07
CA CYS A 136 0.11 2.71 14.09
C CYS A 136 -0.88 3.06 15.21
N ASP A 137 -2.18 3.16 14.91
CA ASP A 137 -3.22 3.47 15.89
C ASP A 137 -3.34 2.38 16.98
N GLU A 138 -2.97 1.15 16.66
CA GLU A 138 -2.95 0.03 17.62
C GLU A 138 -1.63 -0.04 18.43
N GLN A 139 -0.61 0.75 18.05
CA GLN A 139 0.71 0.73 18.69
C GLN A 139 0.91 1.89 19.66
N SER A 140 1.14 1.54 20.93
CA SER A 140 1.38 2.50 22.01
C SER A 140 2.86 2.70 22.37
N SER A 141 3.73 1.74 22.06
CA SER A 141 5.13 1.70 22.51
C SER A 141 6.19 1.75 21.41
N GLU A 142 5.81 1.49 20.16
CA GLU A 142 6.75 1.46 19.05
C GLU A 142 6.90 2.83 18.36
N SER A 143 8.07 3.04 17.74
CA SER A 143 8.29 4.23 16.93
C SER A 143 7.42 4.16 15.68
N HIS A 144 6.31 4.93 15.65
CA HIS A 144 5.45 5.09 14.48
C HIS A 144 6.23 5.43 13.21
N LEU A 145 7.35 6.15 13.33
CA LEU A 145 8.25 6.43 12.22
C LEU A 145 8.84 5.15 11.61
N ARG A 146 9.27 4.20 12.45
CA ARG A 146 9.87 2.94 12.00
C ARG A 146 8.84 2.02 11.35
N ILE A 147 7.66 1.93 11.95
CA ILE A 147 6.53 1.17 11.38
C ILE A 147 6.17 1.75 10.01
N THR A 148 6.00 3.08 9.94
CA THR A 148 5.67 3.79 8.71
C THR A 148 6.72 3.56 7.64
N GLU A 149 8.01 3.67 7.97
CA GLU A 149 9.12 3.45 7.04
C GLU A 149 9.11 2.03 6.46
N LEU A 150 9.03 1.00 7.32
CA LEU A 150 9.10 -0.39 6.86
C LEU A 150 7.87 -0.79 6.03
N LEU A 151 6.68 -0.36 6.44
CA LEU A 151 5.46 -0.57 5.65
C LEU A 151 5.51 0.19 4.32
N PHE A 152 5.97 1.44 4.34
CA PHE A 152 6.16 2.22 3.13
C PHE A 152 7.05 1.46 2.14
N LEU A 153 8.24 1.05 2.55
CA LEU A 153 9.20 0.44 1.62
C LEU A 153 8.72 -0.89 1.01
N ASN A 154 8.20 -1.82 1.84
CA ASN A 154 7.81 -3.15 1.34
C ASN A 154 6.55 -3.09 0.47
N ILE A 155 5.57 -2.25 0.82
CA ILE A 155 4.33 -2.15 0.05
C ILE A 155 4.54 -1.32 -1.23
N VAL A 156 5.37 -0.27 -1.18
CA VAL A 156 5.80 0.46 -2.38
C VAL A 156 6.52 -0.47 -3.36
N ASP A 157 7.41 -1.36 -2.88
CA ASP A 157 8.04 -2.38 -3.72
C ASP A 157 6.99 -3.34 -4.32
N ALA A 158 6.05 -3.84 -3.52
CA ALA A 158 4.97 -4.69 -4.01
C ALA A 158 4.18 -4.03 -5.16
N PHE A 159 3.80 -2.76 -5.00
CA PHE A 159 3.14 -1.98 -6.05
C PHE A 159 4.04 -1.83 -7.28
N TYR A 160 5.32 -1.53 -7.11
CA TYR A 160 6.28 -1.46 -8.21
C TYR A 160 6.33 -2.77 -9.01
N GLN A 161 6.43 -3.92 -8.34
CA GLN A 161 6.43 -5.24 -8.98
C GLN A 161 5.11 -5.50 -9.71
N ILE A 162 3.96 -5.15 -9.12
CA ILE A 162 2.65 -5.29 -9.77
C ILE A 162 2.62 -4.49 -11.07
N TYR A 163 3.02 -3.22 -11.04
CA TYR A 163 2.97 -2.35 -12.21
C TYR A 163 3.99 -2.72 -13.29
N MET A 164 5.18 -3.17 -12.92
CA MET A 164 6.18 -3.66 -13.87
C MET A 164 5.69 -4.91 -14.62
N ASN A 165 4.97 -5.81 -13.93
CA ASN A 165 4.42 -7.03 -14.52
C ASN A 165 3.13 -6.81 -15.33
N LEU A 166 2.57 -5.60 -15.31
CA LEU A 166 1.38 -5.22 -16.09
C LEU A 166 1.73 -4.71 -17.51
N ASP A 167 3.01 -4.75 -17.89
CA ASP A 167 3.54 -4.52 -19.25
C ASP A 167 2.95 -3.30 -19.98
N SER A 168 2.94 -2.15 -19.31
CA SER A 168 2.67 -0.88 -19.99
C SER A 168 3.98 -0.10 -20.15
N ASP A 169 4.42 0.03 -21.40
CA ASP A 169 5.38 1.06 -21.83
C ASP A 169 5.01 2.47 -21.31
N THR A 170 3.74 2.66 -20.95
CA THR A 170 3.18 3.79 -20.24
C THR A 170 3.87 3.99 -18.89
N PHE A 171 3.94 2.99 -18.00
CA PHE A 171 4.52 3.13 -16.67
C PHE A 171 6.01 3.55 -16.70
N LYS A 172 6.81 2.98 -17.59
CA LYS A 172 8.23 3.36 -17.79
C LYS A 172 8.44 4.81 -18.26
N ARG A 173 7.41 5.44 -18.81
CA ARG A 173 7.45 6.80 -19.38
C ARG A 173 6.79 7.87 -18.49
N HIS A 174 6.10 7.47 -17.43
CA HIS A 174 5.39 8.40 -16.55
C HIS A 174 6.21 8.68 -15.28
N ASN A 175 6.05 9.88 -14.72
CA ASN A 175 6.54 10.22 -13.38
C ASN A 175 5.68 9.54 -12.31
N SER A 176 5.40 8.25 -12.48
CA SER A 176 4.72 7.40 -11.51
C SER A 176 5.68 7.26 -10.33
N TYR A 177 5.66 8.25 -9.43
CA TYR A 177 6.49 8.22 -8.25
C TYR A 177 6.02 7.05 -7.38
N ILE A 178 6.76 5.96 -7.52
CA ILE A 178 6.83 4.87 -6.56
C ILE A 178 8.24 5.02 -5.99
N GLY A 179 8.42 6.10 -5.22
CA GLY A 179 9.72 6.53 -4.71
C GLY A 179 10.33 5.46 -3.82
N PHE A 180 11.61 5.13 -3.95
CA PHE A 180 12.68 5.96 -4.48
C PHE A 180 13.47 5.27 -5.60
N LYS A 181 14.14 6.08 -6.42
CA LYS A 181 15.30 5.58 -7.16
C LYS A 181 16.15 4.81 -6.15
N GLN A 182 16.25 3.49 -6.34
CA GLN A 182 16.95 2.56 -5.46
C GLN A 182 16.17 2.06 -4.22
N ILE A 183 14.88 1.69 -4.32
CA ILE A 183 14.20 0.90 -3.28
C ILE A 183 15.07 -0.28 -2.83
N ASP A 184 15.72 -0.98 -3.76
CA ASP A 184 16.67 -2.05 -3.43
C ASP A 184 17.86 -1.55 -2.59
N ALA A 185 18.43 -0.38 -2.89
CA ALA A 185 19.55 0.14 -2.10
C ALA A 185 19.10 0.70 -0.75
N ALA A 186 17.90 1.30 -0.66
CA ALA A 186 17.31 1.76 0.59
C ALA A 186 16.91 0.59 1.49
N LEU A 187 16.31 -0.48 0.93
CA LEU A 187 16.04 -1.74 1.61
C LEU A 187 17.34 -2.42 2.05
N ASP A 188 18.37 -2.45 1.21
CA ASP A 188 19.68 -3.00 1.56
C ASP A 188 20.39 -2.19 2.64
N ASP A 189 20.28 -0.86 2.62
CA ASP A 189 20.86 -0.01 3.65
C ASP A 189 20.12 -0.18 4.98
N ILE A 190 18.80 -0.22 4.97
CA ILE A 190 18.01 -0.50 6.18
C ILE A 190 18.29 -1.89 6.73
N ARG A 191 18.41 -2.91 5.87
CA ARG A 191 18.76 -4.29 6.27
C ARG A 191 20.15 -4.36 6.92
N LYS A 192 21.11 -3.54 6.47
CA LYS A 192 22.45 -3.47 7.09
C LYS A 192 22.42 -2.87 8.50
N HIS A 193 21.47 -1.98 8.79
CA HIS A 193 21.36 -1.30 10.08
C HIS A 193 20.33 -1.93 11.04
N ILE A 194 19.69 -3.05 10.67
CA ILE A 194 18.77 -3.81 11.56
C ILE A 194 19.53 -4.68 12.59
N TYR A 195 20.83 -4.90 12.38
CA TYR A 195 21.66 -5.77 13.23
C TYR A 195 22.71 -5.05 14.10
N ASP A 196 22.65 -3.72 14.20
CA ASP A 196 23.46 -2.94 15.16
C ASP A 196 22.63 -2.49 16.37
#